data_AF-A0A6G6TBX8-F1
#
_entry.id   AF-A0A6G6TBX8-F1
#
_cell.length_a   1.000
_cell.length_b   1.000
_cell.length_c   1.000
_cell.angle_alpha   90.00
_cell.angle_beta   90.00
_cell.angle_gamma   90.00
#
_symmetry.space_group_name_H-M   'P 1'
#
loop_
_entity.id
_entity.type
_entity.pdbx_description
1 polymer ?
#
loop_
_entity_poly.entity_id
_entity_poly.type
_entity_poly.pdbx_seq_one_letter_code
_entity_poly.pdbx_strand_id
1 'polypeptide(L)'
;MNKKLKLVLGLGLSLLSINTYAVTWDELEAVKTSEGVSPFEGCNEYIMCELLAEKGCYSVVKTQLPRDCESGGIWAVNVKKKQAVFMPNMTNCDFDIEKNAVVIYPQQGYANIYQGSTNATPSISEVELP
;
A
#
# COMPACT_ATOMS: atom_id res chain seq x y z
N MET A 1 -2.26 62.24 17.41
CA MET A 1 -3.60 61.78 17.01
C MET A 1 -3.50 60.38 16.40
N ASN A 2 -4.44 59.51 16.78
CA ASN A 2 -4.67 58.11 16.36
C ASN A 2 -4.44 57.85 14.85
N LYS A 3 -4.06 56.64 14.36
CA LYS A 3 -4.67 55.32 14.62
C LYS A 3 -3.69 54.15 14.37
N LYS A 4 -3.89 53.09 15.17
CA LYS A 4 -3.40 51.72 14.98
C LYS A 4 -4.01 51.07 13.74
N LEU A 5 -3.28 50.17 13.08
CA LEU A 5 -3.83 48.88 12.64
C LEU A 5 -2.72 47.81 12.68
N LYS A 6 -2.92 46.83 13.56
CA LYS A 6 -2.17 45.58 13.67
C LYS A 6 -2.54 44.71 12.47
N LEU A 7 -1.57 44.22 11.71
CA LEU A 7 -1.77 43.06 10.85
C LEU A 7 -1.02 41.88 11.46
N VAL A 8 -1.75 41.09 12.24
CA VAL A 8 -1.36 39.74 12.63
C VAL A 8 -1.86 38.85 11.50
N LEU A 9 -0.95 38.34 10.67
CA LEU A 9 -1.23 37.20 9.81
C LEU A 9 -0.65 35.97 10.49
N GLY A 10 -1.54 35.27 11.20
CA GLY A 10 -1.33 33.88 11.54
C GLY A 10 -1.67 33.00 10.33
N LEU A 11 -0.74 32.12 9.99
CA LEU A 11 -0.87 30.86 9.24
C LEU A 11 0.42 30.12 9.65
N GLY A 12 0.43 29.09 10.49
CA GLY A 12 -0.59 28.07 10.70
C GLY A 12 -0.58 27.14 9.49
N LEU A 13 -0.09 25.91 9.68
CA LEU A 13 0.11 24.81 8.71
C LEU A 13 1.42 24.88 7.89
N SER A 14 2.24 23.84 7.77
CA SER A 14 2.06 22.43 8.13
C SER A 14 3.39 21.77 8.47
N LEU A 15 3.35 21.07 9.60
CA LEU A 15 4.20 19.93 9.93
C LEU A 15 4.22 18.88 8.78
N LEU A 16 5.35 18.18 8.72
CA LEU A 16 5.59 16.88 8.09
C LEU A 16 5.79 16.89 6.57
N SER A 17 7.06 16.97 6.16
CA SER A 17 7.53 16.12 5.07
C SER A 17 7.45 14.66 5.54
N ILE A 18 6.25 14.09 5.49
CA ILE A 18 6.11 12.63 5.52
C ILE A 18 6.86 12.18 4.28
N ASN A 19 7.89 11.34 4.45
CA ASN A 19 8.42 10.56 3.36
C ASN A 19 7.29 9.59 2.95
N THR A 20 6.33 10.07 2.16
CA THR A 20 5.38 9.24 1.44
C THR A 20 6.12 8.70 0.23
N TYR A 21 6.78 7.55 0.38
CA TYR A 21 7.25 6.81 -0.78
C TYR A 21 6.08 5.99 -1.31
N ALA A 22 5.05 6.68 -1.79
CA ALA A 22 3.96 6.00 -2.47
C ALA A 22 4.54 5.18 -3.61
N VAL A 23 4.35 3.86 -3.54
CA VAL A 23 4.86 2.95 -4.55
C VAL A 23 4.25 3.30 -5.89
N THR A 24 5.07 3.64 -6.88
CA THR A 24 4.58 3.98 -8.21
C THR A 24 4.36 2.74 -9.06
N TRP A 25 3.59 2.88 -10.14
CA TRP A 25 3.40 1.81 -11.11
C TRP A 25 4.74 1.37 -11.74
N ASP A 26 5.60 2.32 -12.15
CA ASP A 26 6.94 2.04 -12.68
C ASP A 26 7.81 1.25 -11.68
N GLU A 27 7.69 1.56 -10.39
CA GLU A 27 8.43 0.84 -9.34
C GLU A 27 7.93 -0.59 -9.15
N LEU A 28 6.64 -0.81 -9.39
CA LEU A 28 5.95 -2.09 -9.31
C LEU A 28 6.21 -2.97 -10.54
N GLU A 29 6.33 -2.41 -11.74
CA GLU A 29 6.73 -3.19 -12.91
C GLU A 29 8.10 -3.85 -12.72
N ALA A 30 8.99 -3.14 -12.01
CA ALA A 30 10.34 -3.61 -11.72
C ALA A 30 10.41 -4.65 -10.60
N VAL A 31 9.34 -4.89 -9.82
CA VAL A 31 9.37 -5.89 -8.75
C VAL A 31 9.14 -7.29 -9.32
N LYS A 32 9.78 -8.28 -8.71
CA LYS A 32 9.65 -9.69 -9.08
C LYS A 32 8.98 -10.48 -7.97
N THR A 33 8.12 -11.41 -8.31
CA THR A 33 7.59 -12.40 -7.37
C THR A 33 8.71 -13.32 -6.88
N SER A 34 8.43 -14.15 -5.87
CA SER A 34 9.30 -15.24 -5.44
C SER A 34 9.66 -16.22 -6.57
N GLU A 35 8.83 -16.30 -7.61
CA GLU A 35 9.02 -17.15 -8.79
C GLU A 35 9.85 -16.47 -9.89
N GLY A 36 10.24 -15.20 -9.70
CA GLY A 36 11.13 -14.47 -10.60
C GLY A 36 10.43 -13.72 -11.74
N VAL A 37 9.10 -13.75 -11.79
CA VAL A 37 8.25 -13.06 -12.76
C VAL A 37 7.75 -11.72 -12.21
N SER A 38 7.32 -10.79 -13.06
CA SER A 38 6.64 -9.58 -12.55
C SER A 38 5.23 -9.94 -12.07
N PRO A 39 4.70 -9.33 -10.98
CA PRO A 39 3.28 -9.43 -10.62
C PRO A 39 2.32 -9.03 -11.75
N PHE A 40 2.82 -8.33 -12.76
CA PHE A 40 2.09 -7.79 -13.90
C PHE A 40 2.44 -8.45 -15.23
N GLU A 41 3.28 -9.49 -15.22
CA GLU A 41 3.73 -10.16 -16.44
C GLU A 41 2.55 -10.68 -17.26
N GLY A 42 2.50 -10.36 -18.55
CA GLY A 42 1.42 -10.74 -19.46
C GLY A 42 0.21 -9.79 -19.49
N CYS A 43 0.23 -8.68 -18.75
CA CYS A 43 -0.82 -7.67 -18.83
C CYS A 43 -0.60 -6.75 -20.04
N ASN A 44 -1.46 -6.84 -21.05
CA ASN A 44 -1.47 -5.92 -22.21
C ASN A 44 -2.31 -4.66 -21.96
N GLU A 45 -2.88 -4.51 -20.77
CA GLU A 45 -3.80 -3.45 -20.38
C GLU A 45 -3.21 -2.62 -19.23
N TYR A 46 -3.67 -1.38 -19.11
CA TYR A 46 -3.35 -0.53 -17.97
C TYR A 46 -3.79 -1.20 -16.67
N ILE A 47 -2.92 -1.31 -15.68
CA ILE A 47 -3.23 -1.89 -14.37
C ILE A 47 -3.37 -0.76 -13.36
N MET A 48 -4.44 -0.80 -12.58
CA MET A 48 -4.61 0.07 -11.43
C MET A 48 -3.80 -0.48 -10.26
N CYS A 49 -3.04 0.40 -9.60
CA CYS A 49 -2.31 0.09 -8.38
C CYS A 49 -2.78 1.00 -7.25
N GLU A 50 -3.10 0.42 -6.11
CA GLU A 50 -3.53 1.13 -4.91
C GLU A 50 -2.64 0.74 -3.74
N LEU A 51 -2.08 1.73 -3.04
CA LEU A 51 -1.28 1.50 -1.85
C LEU A 51 -2.19 1.29 -0.64
N LEU A 52 -2.13 0.11 -0.04
CA LEU A 52 -2.95 -0.25 1.12
C LEU A 52 -2.25 0.04 2.45
N ALA A 53 -0.93 -0.18 2.51
CA ALA A 53 -0.11 0.11 3.68
C ALA A 53 1.36 0.32 3.29
N GLU A 54 2.09 1.08 4.09
CA GLU A 54 3.52 1.34 3.92
C GLU A 54 4.23 1.39 5.26
N LYS A 55 5.41 0.75 5.35
CA LYS A 55 6.28 0.82 6.52
C LYS A 55 7.74 0.51 6.17
N GLY A 56 8.57 1.55 6.17
CA GLY A 56 9.99 1.41 5.86
C GLY A 56 10.21 1.15 4.37
N CYS A 57 10.85 0.03 4.00
CA CYS A 57 11.02 -0.38 2.59
C CYS A 57 9.91 -1.32 2.09
N TYR A 58 8.91 -1.56 2.93
CA TYR A 58 7.83 -2.50 2.67
C TYR A 58 6.53 -1.77 2.40
N SER A 59 5.79 -2.28 1.42
CA SER A 59 4.46 -1.80 1.08
C SER A 59 3.54 -2.97 0.81
N VAL A 60 2.26 -2.80 1.06
CA VAL A 60 1.22 -3.71 0.58
C VAL A 60 0.42 -2.96 -0.45
N VAL A 61 0.32 -3.53 -1.65
CA VAL A 61 -0.37 -2.91 -2.78
C VAL A 61 -1.46 -3.83 -3.31
N LYS A 62 -2.58 -3.25 -3.71
CA LYS A 62 -3.63 -3.89 -4.49
C LYS A 62 -3.41 -3.58 -5.95
N THR A 63 -3.54 -4.59 -6.80
CA THR A 63 -3.34 -4.49 -8.25
C THR A 63 -4.56 -5.04 -8.94
N GLN A 64 -5.15 -4.33 -9.90
CA GLN A 64 -6.36 -4.81 -10.60
C GLN A 64 -6.42 -4.25 -12.02
N LEU A 65 -6.96 -5.02 -12.96
CA LEU A 65 -7.28 -4.47 -14.29
C LEU A 65 -8.58 -3.65 -14.20
N PRO A 66 -8.73 -2.56 -14.96
CA PRO A 66 -9.89 -1.67 -14.88
C PRO A 66 -11.22 -2.35 -15.18
N ARG A 67 -11.20 -3.46 -15.93
CA ARG A 67 -12.40 -4.13 -16.44
C ARG A 67 -13.09 -5.04 -15.41
N ASP A 68 -12.36 -5.59 -14.44
CA ASP A 68 -12.88 -6.57 -13.49
C ASP A 68 -12.06 -6.60 -12.19
N CYS A 69 -12.72 -6.92 -11.06
CA CYS A 69 -12.04 -7.03 -9.77
C CYS A 69 -11.38 -8.40 -9.55
N GLU A 70 -11.58 -9.40 -10.42
CA GLU A 70 -11.00 -10.74 -10.24
C GLU A 70 -9.55 -10.79 -10.73
N SER A 71 -9.17 -9.86 -11.60
CA SER A 71 -7.83 -9.68 -12.13
C SER A 71 -6.88 -9.06 -11.10
N GLY A 72 -5.61 -9.46 -11.18
CA GLY A 72 -4.54 -8.97 -10.31
C GLY A 72 -4.54 -9.62 -8.92
N GLY A 73 -4.11 -8.86 -7.91
CA GLY A 73 -4.08 -9.34 -6.53
C GLY A 73 -3.51 -8.34 -5.53
N ILE A 74 -3.38 -8.78 -4.29
CA ILE A 74 -2.74 -8.02 -3.21
C ILE A 74 -1.34 -8.58 -2.99
N TRP A 75 -0.35 -7.70 -2.91
CA TRP A 75 1.06 -8.07 -2.86
C TRP A 75 1.77 -7.33 -1.73
N ALA A 76 2.54 -8.07 -0.93
CA ALA A 76 3.56 -7.49 -0.06
C ALA A 76 4.84 -7.28 -0.88
N VAL A 77 5.37 -6.07 -0.87
CA VAL A 77 6.44 -5.62 -1.75
C VAL A 77 7.60 -5.07 -0.94
N ASN A 78 8.81 -5.45 -1.32
CA ASN A 78 10.06 -4.84 -0.90
C ASN A 78 10.61 -4.02 -2.07
N VAL A 79 10.39 -2.71 -2.01
CA VAL A 79 10.73 -1.79 -3.11
C VAL A 79 12.25 -1.70 -3.32
N LYS A 80 13.03 -1.87 -2.25
CA LYS A 80 14.50 -1.82 -2.30
C LYS A 80 15.10 -3.07 -2.94
N LYS A 81 14.57 -4.24 -2.61
CA LYS A 81 15.02 -5.51 -3.19
C LYS A 81 14.38 -5.81 -4.54
N LYS A 82 13.37 -5.03 -4.94
CA LYS A 82 12.57 -5.27 -6.14
C LYS A 82 11.93 -6.66 -6.11
N GLN A 83 11.34 -6.99 -4.97
CA GLN A 83 10.71 -8.29 -4.72
C GLN A 83 9.27 -8.11 -4.21
N ALA A 84 8.41 -9.06 -4.52
CA ALA A 84 7.02 -9.10 -4.13
C ALA A 84 6.61 -10.54 -3.76
N VAL A 85 5.63 -10.66 -2.86
CA VAL A 85 4.99 -11.94 -2.51
C VAL A 85 3.49 -11.71 -2.47
N PHE A 86 2.74 -12.65 -3.05
CA PHE A 86 1.28 -12.61 -3.08
C PHE A 86 0.70 -12.78 -1.67
N MET A 87 -0.29 -11.97 -1.31
CA MET A 87 -1.04 -12.14 -0.08
C MET A 87 -2.18 -13.15 -0.28
N PRO A 88 -2.16 -14.32 0.36
CA PRO A 88 -3.13 -15.38 0.12
C PRO A 88 -4.50 -15.07 0.73
N ASN A 89 -5.52 -15.87 0.39
CA ASN A 89 -6.84 -15.87 1.03
C ASN A 89 -7.64 -14.54 0.99
N MET A 90 -7.18 -13.56 0.22
CA MET A 90 -7.88 -12.31 -0.01
C MET A 90 -7.82 -11.96 -1.49
N THR A 91 -8.97 -11.82 -2.13
CA THR A 91 -9.04 -11.33 -3.51
C THR A 91 -9.26 -9.82 -3.53
N ASN A 92 -9.06 -9.23 -4.70
CA ASN A 92 -9.35 -7.82 -4.91
C ASN A 92 -10.84 -7.49 -4.81
N CYS A 93 -11.73 -8.45 -5.11
CA CYS A 93 -13.18 -8.28 -4.99
C CYS A 93 -13.64 -8.28 -3.53
N ASP A 94 -12.96 -9.05 -2.68
CA ASP A 94 -13.32 -9.19 -1.27
C ASP A 94 -12.75 -8.05 -0.41
N PHE A 95 -11.61 -7.48 -0.82
CA PHE A 95 -10.92 -6.44 -0.07
C PHE A 95 -11.62 -5.09 -0.16
N ASP A 96 -11.91 -4.51 1.01
CA ASP A 96 -12.49 -3.19 1.18
C ASP A 96 -11.70 -2.42 2.25
N ILE A 97 -11.09 -1.29 1.87
CA ILE A 97 -10.25 -0.48 2.75
C ILE A 97 -11.01 0.07 3.97
N GLU A 98 -12.34 0.19 3.90
CA GLU A 98 -13.16 0.63 5.03
C GLU A 98 -13.46 -0.52 6.00
N LYS A 99 -13.40 -1.77 5.51
CA LYS A 99 -13.75 -2.99 6.27
C LYS A 99 -12.56 -3.87 6.59
N ASN A 100 -11.38 -3.57 6.07
CA ASN A 100 -10.17 -4.33 6.27
C ASN A 100 -9.01 -3.42 6.71
N ALA A 101 -8.17 -3.93 7.59
CA ALA A 101 -6.94 -3.28 7.98
C ALA A 101 -5.76 -4.08 7.45
N VAL A 102 -4.79 -3.37 6.87
CA VAL A 102 -3.52 -3.94 6.44
C VAL A 102 -2.43 -3.43 7.38
N VAL A 103 -1.69 -4.35 8.00
CA VAL A 103 -0.62 -3.99 8.93
C VAL A 103 0.67 -4.69 8.55
N ILE A 104 1.73 -3.90 8.47
CA ILE A 104 3.08 -4.37 8.18
C ILE A 104 3.87 -4.44 9.50
N TYR A 105 4.53 -5.57 9.72
CA TYR A 105 5.37 -5.87 10.87
C TYR A 105 6.82 -6.13 10.43
N PRO A 106 7.61 -5.09 10.05
CA PRO A 106 8.93 -5.28 9.46
C PRO A 106 9.93 -5.97 10.39
N GLN A 107 9.81 -5.78 11.70
CA GLN A 107 10.70 -6.40 12.67
C GLN A 107 10.42 -7.91 12.85
N GLN A 108 9.16 -8.30 12.64
CA GLN A 108 8.71 -9.68 12.72
C GLN A 108 8.83 -10.39 11.37
N GLY A 109 8.87 -9.64 10.26
CA GLY A 109 9.02 -10.18 8.91
C GLY A 109 7.71 -10.56 8.24
N TYR A 110 6.56 -10.00 8.66
CA TYR A 110 5.24 -10.36 8.12
C TYR A 110 4.39 -9.13 7.77
N ALA A 111 3.43 -9.34 6.87
CA ALA A 111 2.32 -8.42 6.60
C ALA A 111 0.99 -9.16 6.68
N ASN A 112 0.00 -8.53 7.33
CA ASN A 112 -1.28 -9.15 7.66
C ASN A 112 -2.45 -8.30 7.17
N ILE A 113 -3.52 -8.97 6.78
CA ILE A 113 -4.84 -8.37 6.57
C ILE A 113 -5.77 -8.86 7.67
N TYR A 114 -6.55 -7.96 8.21
CA TYR A 114 -7.51 -8.19 9.28
C TYR A 114 -8.93 -7.88 8.82
N GLN A 115 -9.90 -8.56 9.43
CA GLN A 115 -11.30 -8.18 9.30
C GLN A 115 -11.62 -7.03 10.26
N GLY A 116 -12.23 -5.98 9.74
CA GLY A 116 -12.47 -4.72 10.45
C GLY A 116 -11.37 -3.68 10.18
N SER A 117 -11.62 -2.44 10.58
CA SER A 117 -10.72 -1.30 10.35
C SER A 117 -9.50 -1.25 11.29
N THR A 118 -9.29 -2.28 12.11
CA THR A 118 -8.16 -2.40 13.05
C THR A 118 -7.61 -3.83 13.08
N ASN A 119 -6.49 -4.05 13.76
CA ASN A 119 -5.88 -5.36 13.96
C ASN A 119 -6.34 -6.08 15.24
N ALA A 120 -7.53 -5.74 15.75
CA ALA A 120 -8.08 -6.35 16.96
C ALA A 120 -8.64 -7.77 16.73
N THR A 121 -8.80 -8.17 15.48
CA THR A 121 -9.27 -9.51 15.08
C THR A 121 -8.09 -10.42 14.70
N PRO A 122 -8.30 -11.74 14.60
CA PRO A 122 -7.31 -12.61 13.97
C PRO A 122 -7.03 -12.20 12.52
N SER A 123 -5.80 -12.40 12.04
CA SER A 123 -5.49 -12.18 10.63
C SER A 123 -6.30 -13.14 9.76
N ILE A 124 -6.81 -12.61 8.65
CA ILE A 124 -7.51 -13.37 7.61
C ILE A 124 -6.61 -13.63 6.40
N SER A 125 -5.50 -12.90 6.31
CA SER A 125 -4.39 -13.15 5.39
C SER A 125 -3.09 -12.77 6.08
N GLU A 126 -2.03 -13.55 5.87
CA GLU A 126 -0.70 -13.32 6.38
C GLU A 126 0.31 -13.80 5.34
N VAL A 127 1.40 -13.04 5.18
CA VAL A 127 2.50 -13.38 4.29
C VAL A 127 3.83 -12.95 4.88
N GLU A 128 4.89 -13.72 4.59
CA GLU A 128 6.27 -13.33 4.86
C GLU A 128 6.68 -12.16 3.95
N LEU A 129 7.38 -11.19 4.52
CA LEU A 129 7.88 -10.03 3.79
C LEU A 129 9.10 -10.41 2.92
N PRO A 130 9.14 -9.99 1.64
CA PRO A 130 10.27 -10.27 0.74
C PRO A 130 11.61 -9.59 1.11
#